data_AF-A0A9W8XFQ6-F1
#
_entry.id   AF-A0A9W8XFQ6-F1
#
_cell.length_a   1.000
_cell.length_b   1.000
_cell.length_c   1.000
_cell.angle_alpha   90.00
_cell.angle_beta   90.00
_cell.angle_gamma   90.00
#
_symmetry.space_group_name_H-M   'P 1'
#
loop_
_entity.id
_entity.type
_entity.pdbx_description
1 polymer ?
#
loop_
_entity_poly.entity_id
_entity_poly.type
_entity_poly.pdbx_seq_one_letter_code
_entity_poly.pdbx_strand_id
1 'polypeptide(L)'
;MDVGVLHFGDLDWLWTQKIANPNSPYEFAGFTMGEFPEISAVNFWLMAGPENPLVARAHYILLKLWEGKTNTKGASRHPLVSHVPLMRVPQEVVVEEEGKGKMVINDEAMTDYAVQIQCLGAAQRWLDVQDGWNGPKYVREKCWFYSMIDQTYVHETLTNWTSKKQHELFALSLPGHEEQESEDQKLARTIVEKAVAESWCMKLGHGFSAKLFGAATLGMLWRKHSGTDCQEGTYGGWLRWAEVNCKQDKTPAPLDIPSYEPTMTGRLFEFD
;
A
#
# COMPACT_ATOMS: atom_id res chain seq x y z
N MET A 1 9.97 0.34 2.99
CA MET A 1 9.08 1.39 2.46
C MET A 1 9.39 1.58 0.99
N ASP A 2 8.38 1.59 0.13
CA ASP A 2 8.50 1.79 -1.31
C ASP A 2 8.81 3.26 -1.62
N VAL A 3 9.56 3.51 -2.71
CA VAL A 3 10.02 4.85 -3.14
C VAL A 3 8.89 5.76 -3.60
N GLY A 4 7.71 5.20 -3.89
CA GLY A 4 6.50 5.96 -4.21
C GLY A 4 5.64 6.32 -3.00
N VAL A 5 6.20 6.44 -1.80
CA VAL A 5 5.46 6.80 -0.58
C VAL A 5 5.91 8.19 -0.11
N LEU A 6 4.95 9.09 0.12
CA LEU A 6 5.17 10.32 0.88
C LEU A 6 4.71 10.11 2.31
N HIS A 7 5.54 10.38 3.30
CA HIS A 7 5.32 9.88 4.65
C HIS A 7 5.00 10.99 5.65
N PHE A 8 3.89 10.87 6.39
CA PHE A 8 3.44 11.89 7.36
C PHE A 8 3.34 11.34 8.79
N GLY A 9 3.21 10.02 8.94
CA GLY A 9 3.14 9.36 10.23
C GLY A 9 4.41 9.53 11.07
N ASP A 10 4.27 9.37 12.38
CA ASP A 10 5.41 9.38 13.28
C ASP A 10 6.07 8.00 13.35
N LEU A 11 7.10 7.78 12.51
CA LEU A 11 7.88 6.53 12.49
C LEU A 11 8.52 6.22 13.84
N ASP A 12 9.06 7.23 14.51
CA ASP A 12 9.77 7.05 15.77
C ASP A 12 8.81 6.61 16.86
N TRP A 13 7.62 7.20 16.92
CA TRP A 13 6.57 6.74 17.84
C TRP A 13 6.14 5.31 17.53
N LEU A 14 5.84 4.99 16.27
CA LEU A 14 5.36 3.65 15.93
C LEU A 14 6.42 2.58 16.23
N TRP A 15 7.68 2.88 15.90
CA TRP A 15 8.80 2.01 16.22
C TRP A 15 8.99 1.88 17.73
N THR A 16 9.21 2.99 18.44
CA THR A 16 9.61 2.94 19.86
C THR A 16 8.49 2.55 20.80
N GLN A 17 7.23 2.89 20.48
CA GLN A 17 6.09 2.62 21.35
C GLN A 17 5.37 1.33 21.02
N LYS A 18 5.36 0.91 19.74
CA LYS A 18 4.57 -0.24 19.28
C LYS A 18 5.39 -1.44 18.83
N ILE A 19 6.46 -1.26 18.06
CA ILE A 19 7.16 -2.40 17.44
C ILE A 19 8.37 -2.87 18.25
N ALA A 20 9.25 -1.95 18.65
CA ALA A 20 10.45 -2.29 19.43
C ALA A 20 10.20 -2.36 20.95
N ASN A 21 9.01 -1.96 21.41
CA ASN A 21 8.64 -1.99 22.81
C ASN A 21 8.27 -3.41 23.27
N PRO A 22 9.02 -4.04 24.18
CA PRO A 22 8.71 -5.41 24.63
C PRO A 22 7.40 -5.52 25.42
N ASN A 23 6.85 -4.39 25.90
CA ASN A 23 5.55 -4.35 26.58
C ASN A 23 4.38 -4.14 25.60
N SER A 24 4.67 -3.83 24.33
CA SER A 24 3.65 -3.75 23.29
C SER A 24 3.33 -5.15 22.78
N PRO A 25 2.06 -5.48 22.50
CA PRO A 25 1.72 -6.76 21.90
C PRO A 25 2.10 -6.84 20.42
N TYR A 26 2.37 -5.70 19.76
CA TYR A 26 2.56 -5.63 18.32
C TYR A 26 4.01 -5.94 17.91
N GLU A 27 4.16 -6.72 16.84
CA GLU A 27 5.45 -7.17 16.30
C GLU A 27 5.64 -6.75 14.83
N PHE A 28 4.56 -6.33 14.18
CA PHE A 28 4.51 -5.94 12.78
C PHE A 28 3.55 -4.76 12.59
N ALA A 29 3.90 -3.82 11.71
CA ALA A 29 2.99 -2.78 11.24
C ALA A 29 2.98 -2.72 9.71
N GLY A 30 1.82 -2.40 9.16
CA GLY A 30 1.62 -2.34 7.72
C GLY A 30 0.22 -1.87 7.35
N PHE A 31 -0.14 -2.13 6.11
CA PHE A 31 -1.47 -1.84 5.59
C PHE A 31 -2.17 -3.11 5.14
N THR A 32 -3.50 -3.08 5.14
CA THR A 32 -4.32 -4.10 4.50
C THR A 32 -5.19 -3.48 3.40
N MET A 33 -5.35 -4.22 2.31
CA MET A 33 -6.39 -3.98 1.30
C MET A 33 -7.52 -4.99 1.46
N GLY A 34 -8.67 -4.68 0.86
CA GLY A 34 -9.87 -5.53 0.92
C GLY A 34 -10.66 -5.33 2.20
N GLU A 35 -11.86 -5.90 2.21
CA GLU A 35 -12.75 -5.90 3.37
C GLU A 35 -12.64 -7.24 4.11
N PHE A 36 -13.01 -7.25 5.39
CA PHE A 36 -13.07 -8.49 6.16
C PHE A 36 -14.10 -9.47 5.57
N PRO A 37 -13.81 -10.79 5.50
CA PRO A 37 -12.62 -11.52 5.94
C PRO A 37 -11.50 -11.62 4.89
N GLU A 38 -11.63 -10.95 3.76
CA GLU A 38 -10.71 -11.02 2.62
C GLU A 38 -9.52 -10.05 2.72
N ILE A 39 -9.30 -9.43 3.89
CA ILE A 39 -8.19 -8.49 4.11
C ILE A 39 -6.82 -9.10 3.76
N SER A 40 -5.98 -8.37 3.04
CA SER A 40 -4.65 -8.86 2.66
C SER A 40 -3.60 -7.80 2.95
N ALA A 41 -2.55 -8.18 3.69
CA ALA A 41 -1.42 -7.32 3.95
C ALA A 41 -0.68 -6.95 2.65
N VAL A 42 -0.39 -5.66 2.47
CA VAL A 42 0.26 -5.13 1.25
C VAL A 42 1.70 -4.72 1.49
N ASN A 43 2.53 -4.73 0.45
CA ASN A 43 4.00 -4.71 0.58
C ASN A 43 4.66 -3.31 0.46
N PHE A 44 3.91 -2.24 0.13
CA PHE A 44 4.54 -0.93 -0.14
C PHE A 44 5.09 -0.26 1.13
N TRP A 45 4.59 -0.62 2.31
CA TRP A 45 5.07 -0.08 3.59
C TRP A 45 4.90 -1.14 4.66
N LEU A 46 6.03 -1.59 5.22
CA LEU A 46 6.10 -2.61 6.26
C LEU A 46 7.11 -2.14 7.31
N MET A 47 6.84 -2.42 8.58
CA MET A 47 7.74 -2.20 9.70
C MET A 47 7.68 -3.41 10.63
N ALA A 48 8.83 -4.00 10.94
CA ALA A 48 8.92 -5.13 11.86
C ALA A 48 10.33 -5.20 12.45
N GLY A 49 10.44 -5.90 13.59
CA GLY A 49 11.75 -6.30 14.12
C GLY A 49 12.45 -7.35 13.23
N PRO A 50 13.72 -7.66 13.52
CA PRO A 50 14.41 -8.78 12.88
C PRO A 50 13.66 -10.09 13.11
N GLU A 51 13.81 -11.02 12.16
CA GLU A 51 13.25 -12.38 12.24
C GLU A 51 11.72 -12.44 12.45
N ASN A 52 10.99 -11.39 12.02
CA ASN A 52 9.54 -11.38 12.14
C ASN A 52 8.88 -12.59 11.46
N PRO A 53 8.06 -13.38 12.16
CA PRO A 53 7.58 -14.68 11.68
C PRO A 53 6.63 -14.58 10.48
N LEU A 54 5.87 -13.49 10.34
CA LEU A 54 5.01 -13.25 9.18
C LEU A 54 5.86 -12.96 7.94
N VAL A 55 6.85 -12.06 8.08
CA VAL A 55 7.74 -11.67 6.99
C VAL A 55 8.60 -12.85 6.52
N ALA A 56 9.14 -13.64 7.46
CA ALA A 56 9.96 -14.81 7.14
C ALA A 56 9.19 -15.84 6.28
N ARG A 57 7.93 -16.11 6.63
CA ARG A 57 7.06 -17.04 5.89
C ARG A 57 6.67 -16.51 4.52
N ALA A 58 6.26 -15.24 4.45
CA ALA A 58 5.95 -14.60 3.17
C ALA A 58 7.16 -14.60 2.23
N HIS A 59 8.36 -14.37 2.77
CA HIS A 59 9.60 -14.42 2.00
C HIS A 59 9.94 -15.84 1.54
N TYR A 60 9.80 -16.84 2.41
CA TYR A 60 9.98 -18.25 2.03
C TYR A 60 9.05 -18.65 0.88
N ILE A 61 7.76 -18.31 0.99
CA ILE A 61 6.77 -18.55 -0.07
C ILE A 61 7.23 -17.87 -1.38
N LEU A 62 7.65 -16.61 -1.33
CA LEU A 62 8.13 -15.90 -2.52
C LEU A 62 9.32 -16.60 -3.17
N LEU A 63 10.29 -17.06 -2.38
CA LEU A 63 11.46 -17.78 -2.90
C LEU A 63 11.05 -19.08 -3.59
N LYS A 64 10.13 -19.84 -3.01
CA LYS A 64 9.56 -21.05 -3.62
C LYS A 64 8.87 -20.77 -4.95
N LEU A 65 8.04 -19.72 -5.00
CA LEU A 65 7.38 -19.28 -6.24
C LEU A 65 8.39 -18.88 -7.34
N TRP A 66 9.59 -18.45 -6.95
CA TRP A 66 10.64 -17.98 -7.87
C TRP A 66 11.55 -19.09 -8.39
N GLU A 67 11.50 -20.30 -7.83
CA GLU A 67 12.36 -21.43 -8.24
C GLU A 67 12.18 -21.74 -9.73
N GLY A 68 13.29 -21.64 -10.49
CA GLY A 68 13.29 -21.87 -11.95
C GLY A 68 12.55 -20.80 -12.77
N LYS A 69 12.20 -19.64 -12.20
CA LYS A 69 11.48 -18.55 -12.88
C LYS A 69 12.37 -17.31 -13.08
N THR A 70 12.02 -16.54 -14.11
CA THR A 70 12.64 -15.23 -14.41
C THR A 70 11.64 -14.07 -14.37
N ASN A 71 10.36 -14.38 -14.17
CA ASN A 71 9.26 -13.43 -14.05
C ASN A 71 8.12 -14.07 -13.24
N THR A 72 7.10 -13.29 -12.91
CA THR A 72 6.00 -13.71 -12.03
C THR A 72 4.80 -14.31 -12.75
N LYS A 73 4.86 -14.52 -14.07
CA LYS A 73 3.73 -15.04 -14.83
C LYS A 73 3.34 -16.45 -14.35
N GLY A 74 2.07 -16.62 -14.00
CA GLY A 74 1.47 -17.83 -13.44
C GLY A 74 1.77 -18.06 -11.96
N ALA A 75 2.42 -17.13 -11.26
CA ALA A 75 2.81 -17.30 -9.86
C ALA A 75 1.60 -17.40 -8.91
N SER A 76 0.51 -16.70 -9.22
CA SER A 76 -0.78 -16.78 -8.51
C SER A 76 -1.41 -18.17 -8.50
N ARG A 77 -1.02 -19.04 -9.43
CA ARG A 77 -1.50 -20.43 -9.52
C ARG A 77 -0.67 -21.41 -8.69
N HIS A 78 0.42 -20.96 -8.08
CA HIS A 78 1.25 -21.82 -7.26
C HIS A 78 0.46 -22.29 -6.03
N PRO A 79 0.49 -23.59 -5.65
CA PRO A 79 -0.32 -24.13 -4.55
C PRO A 79 -0.11 -23.41 -3.20
N LEU A 80 1.09 -22.85 -2.97
CA LEU A 80 1.40 -22.04 -1.79
C LEU A 80 0.62 -20.72 -1.68
N VAL A 81 -0.01 -20.24 -2.77
CA VAL A 81 -0.75 -18.97 -2.77
C VAL A 81 -2.13 -19.07 -3.41
N SER A 82 -2.44 -20.12 -4.17
CA SER A 82 -3.70 -20.24 -4.93
C SER A 82 -4.96 -20.34 -4.06
N HIS A 83 -4.80 -20.52 -2.75
CA HIS A 83 -5.87 -20.49 -1.77
C HIS A 83 -6.24 -19.07 -1.32
N VAL A 84 -5.48 -18.05 -1.74
CA VAL A 84 -5.75 -16.63 -1.46
C VAL A 84 -6.53 -16.02 -2.63
N PRO A 85 -7.58 -15.22 -2.37
CA PRO A 85 -8.31 -14.54 -3.45
C PRO A 85 -7.40 -13.68 -4.33
N LEU A 86 -7.68 -13.66 -5.64
CA LEU A 86 -6.96 -12.81 -6.58
C LEU A 86 -7.26 -11.32 -6.32
N MET A 87 -6.28 -10.47 -6.60
CA MET A 87 -6.49 -9.02 -6.63
C MET A 87 -7.42 -8.67 -7.78
N ARG A 88 -8.56 -8.07 -7.44
CA ARG A 88 -9.58 -7.68 -8.41
C ARG A 88 -9.19 -6.40 -9.13
N VAL A 89 -9.26 -6.42 -10.45
CA VAL A 89 -9.21 -5.20 -11.26
C VAL A 89 -10.63 -4.73 -11.59
N PRO A 90 -10.92 -3.42 -11.62
CA PRO A 90 -12.27 -2.92 -11.89
C PRO A 90 -12.81 -3.37 -13.25
N GLN A 91 -11.94 -3.45 -14.25
CA GLN A 91 -12.23 -3.90 -15.61
C GLN A 91 -10.98 -4.53 -16.23
N GLU A 92 -11.16 -5.50 -17.12
CA GLU A 92 -10.05 -6.02 -17.94
C GLU A 92 -9.60 -4.98 -18.96
N VAL A 93 -8.29 -4.73 -19.03
CA VAL A 93 -7.72 -3.74 -19.94
C VAL A 93 -6.74 -4.39 -20.90
N VAL A 94 -6.90 -4.13 -22.20
CA VAL A 94 -5.93 -4.56 -23.21
C VAL A 94 -5.02 -3.39 -23.52
N VAL A 95 -3.75 -3.53 -23.17
CA VAL A 95 -2.72 -2.53 -23.46
C VAL A 95 -1.88 -3.02 -24.63
N GLU A 96 -1.79 -2.23 -25.69
CA GLU A 96 -0.90 -2.49 -26.81
C GLU A 96 0.38 -1.66 -26.62
N GLU A 97 1.51 -2.32 -26.39
CA GLU A 97 2.82 -1.65 -26.40
C GLU A 97 3.50 -1.90 -27.76
N GLU A 98 3.96 -0.83 -28.41
CA GLU A 98 4.73 -0.92 -29.65
C GLU A 98 5.91 -1.88 -29.50
N GLY A 99 5.96 -2.90 -30.35
CA GLY A 99 7.00 -3.93 -30.33
C GLY A 99 6.89 -5.00 -29.23
N LYS A 100 5.88 -4.94 -28.35
CA LYS A 100 5.68 -5.91 -27.24
C LYS A 100 4.36 -6.67 -27.29
N GLY A 101 3.49 -6.36 -28.25
CA GLY A 101 2.22 -7.04 -28.45
C GLY A 101 1.12 -6.59 -27.47
N LYS A 102 -0.01 -7.31 -27.49
CA LYS A 102 -1.16 -7.04 -26.62
C LYS A 102 -0.96 -7.67 -25.25
N MET A 103 -1.05 -6.88 -24.19
CA MET A 103 -1.06 -7.33 -22.80
C MET A 103 -2.48 -7.20 -22.25
N VAL A 104 -3.08 -8.31 -21.83
CA VAL A 104 -4.35 -8.30 -21.10
C VAL A 104 -4.05 -8.15 -19.62
N ILE A 105 -4.56 -7.07 -19.02
CA ILE A 105 -4.52 -6.83 -17.58
C ILE A 105 -5.85 -7.32 -17.01
N ASN A 106 -5.82 -8.49 -16.39
CA ASN A 106 -6.92 -9.10 -15.65
C ASN A 106 -6.47 -9.40 -14.20
N ASP A 107 -7.35 -10.00 -13.40
CA ASP A 107 -7.07 -10.34 -12.01
C ASP A 107 -5.80 -11.19 -11.83
N GLU A 108 -5.60 -12.19 -12.70
CA GLU A 108 -4.41 -13.05 -12.66
C GLU A 108 -3.14 -12.24 -12.97
N ALA A 109 -3.14 -11.44 -14.03
CA ALA A 109 -1.97 -10.64 -14.43
C ALA A 109 -1.60 -9.58 -13.36
N MET A 110 -2.60 -8.94 -12.75
CA MET A 110 -2.39 -8.03 -11.62
C MET A 110 -1.85 -8.77 -10.39
N THR A 111 -2.40 -9.95 -10.12
CA THR A 111 -1.98 -10.80 -9.00
C THR A 111 -0.56 -11.29 -9.15
N ASP A 112 -0.19 -11.77 -10.33
CA ASP A 112 1.16 -12.18 -10.69
C ASP A 112 2.13 -11.00 -10.59
N TYR A 113 1.76 -9.82 -11.11
CA TYR A 113 2.60 -8.63 -11.02
C TYR A 113 2.92 -8.25 -9.56
N ALA A 114 1.93 -8.31 -8.67
CA ALA A 114 2.07 -7.99 -7.26
C ALA A 114 2.13 -9.24 -6.36
N VAL A 115 2.80 -10.31 -6.82
CA VAL A 115 2.85 -11.62 -6.13
C VAL A 115 3.35 -11.55 -4.69
N GLN A 116 4.17 -10.56 -4.32
CA GLN A 116 4.60 -10.37 -2.93
C GLN A 116 3.42 -10.12 -1.98
N ILE A 117 2.38 -9.42 -2.45
CA ILE A 117 1.13 -9.23 -1.69
C ILE A 117 0.42 -10.57 -1.51
N GLN A 118 0.43 -11.44 -2.52
CA GLN A 118 -0.11 -12.80 -2.37
C GLN A 118 0.67 -13.65 -1.39
N CYS A 119 2.00 -13.56 -1.38
CA CYS A 119 2.82 -14.30 -0.43
C CYS A 119 2.55 -13.87 1.02
N LEU A 120 2.39 -12.55 1.25
CA LEU A 120 1.96 -12.02 2.56
C LEU A 120 0.55 -12.50 2.93
N GLY A 121 -0.40 -12.40 1.99
CA GLY A 121 -1.78 -12.86 2.18
C GLY A 121 -1.87 -14.36 2.47
N ALA A 122 -0.99 -15.17 1.89
CA ALA A 122 -0.89 -16.60 2.13
C ALA A 122 -0.34 -16.89 3.54
N ALA A 123 0.79 -16.28 3.91
CA ALA A 123 1.36 -16.42 5.25
C ALA A 123 0.37 -16.00 6.36
N GLN A 124 -0.38 -14.92 6.13
CA GLN A 124 -1.46 -14.44 7.00
C GLN A 124 -2.60 -15.45 7.19
N ARG A 125 -2.83 -16.35 6.23
CA ARG A 125 -3.95 -17.32 6.22
C ARG A 125 -3.50 -18.76 6.44
N TRP A 126 -2.22 -18.97 6.74
CA TRP A 126 -1.65 -20.29 6.93
C TRP A 126 -1.77 -20.75 8.38
N LEU A 127 -2.13 -22.02 8.57
CA LEU A 127 -2.02 -22.75 9.82
C LEU A 127 -0.93 -23.82 9.67
N ASP A 128 0.23 -23.61 10.30
CA ASP A 128 1.33 -24.58 10.26
C ASP A 128 1.24 -25.55 11.44
N VAL A 129 1.06 -26.83 11.13
CA VAL A 129 0.89 -27.89 12.11
C VAL A 129 2.21 -28.38 12.71
N GLN A 130 3.35 -28.01 12.13
CA GLN A 130 4.67 -28.43 12.59
C GLN A 130 5.23 -27.48 13.64
N ASP A 131 5.16 -26.17 13.38
CA ASP A 131 5.72 -25.15 14.27
C ASP A 131 4.67 -24.35 15.05
N GLY A 132 3.39 -24.63 14.83
CA GLY A 132 2.27 -24.01 15.54
C GLY A 132 1.90 -22.61 15.06
N TRP A 133 2.43 -22.17 13.91
CA TRP A 133 2.02 -20.91 13.30
C TRP A 133 0.51 -20.87 13.06
N ASN A 134 -0.13 -19.82 13.57
CA ASN A 134 -1.52 -19.51 13.29
C ASN A 134 -1.57 -18.08 12.75
N GLY A 135 -1.52 -17.95 11.42
CA GLY A 135 -1.52 -16.66 10.72
C GLY A 135 -2.70 -15.77 11.10
N PRO A 136 -3.95 -16.25 11.09
CA PRO A 136 -5.11 -15.45 11.49
C PRO A 136 -5.01 -14.93 12.92
N LYS A 137 -4.59 -15.77 13.86
CA LYS A 137 -4.39 -15.35 15.26
C LYS A 137 -3.27 -14.32 15.37
N TYR A 138 -2.14 -14.56 14.71
CA TYR A 138 -1.00 -13.64 14.71
C TYR A 138 -1.41 -12.26 14.16
N VAL A 139 -2.10 -12.21 13.02
CA VAL A 139 -2.53 -10.94 12.43
C VAL A 139 -3.46 -10.15 13.37
N ARG A 140 -4.41 -10.82 14.01
CA ARG A 140 -5.33 -10.18 14.96
C ARG A 140 -4.61 -9.66 16.22
N GLU A 141 -3.66 -10.42 16.76
CA GLU A 141 -3.08 -10.13 18.08
C GLU A 141 -1.76 -9.35 18.02
N LYS A 142 -1.03 -9.43 16.89
CA LYS A 142 0.36 -8.99 16.77
C LYS A 142 0.60 -7.95 15.67
N CYS A 143 -0.39 -7.66 14.81
CA CYS A 143 -0.21 -6.68 13.74
C CYS A 143 -0.92 -5.36 14.01
N TRP A 144 -0.19 -4.26 13.83
CA TRP A 144 -0.71 -2.90 13.78
C TRP A 144 -1.03 -2.55 12.33
N PHE A 145 -2.26 -2.83 11.91
CA PHE A 145 -2.68 -2.61 10.53
C PHE A 145 -3.48 -1.33 10.34
N TYR A 146 -3.21 -0.65 9.23
CA TYR A 146 -4.02 0.45 8.72
C TYR A 146 -4.84 0.03 7.50
N SER A 147 -6.00 0.65 7.32
CA SER A 147 -6.74 0.59 6.05
C SER A 147 -5.92 1.26 4.96
N MET A 148 -5.57 0.54 3.90
CA MET A 148 -4.81 1.09 2.78
C MET A 148 -5.55 2.28 2.14
N ILE A 149 -6.86 2.19 1.96
CA ILE A 149 -7.65 3.26 1.34
C ILE A 149 -7.64 4.51 2.21
N ASP A 150 -8.02 4.37 3.48
CA ASP A 150 -8.23 5.52 4.37
C ASP A 150 -6.92 6.22 4.73
N GLN A 151 -5.84 5.46 4.84
CA GLN A 151 -4.57 5.95 5.37
C GLN A 151 -3.51 6.23 4.31
N THR A 152 -3.79 5.97 3.02
CA THR A 152 -2.83 6.23 1.92
C THR A 152 -3.38 6.91 0.67
N TYR A 153 -4.70 6.88 0.46
CA TYR A 153 -5.30 7.30 -0.81
C TYR A 153 -6.28 8.48 -0.69
N VAL A 154 -6.12 9.33 0.33
CA VAL A 154 -6.98 10.52 0.51
C VAL A 154 -7.03 11.44 -0.72
N HIS A 155 -5.89 11.61 -1.42
CA HIS A 155 -5.81 12.38 -2.65
C HIS A 155 -6.58 11.73 -3.81
N GLU A 156 -6.59 10.40 -3.90
CA GLU A 156 -7.35 9.66 -4.91
C GLU A 156 -8.85 9.73 -4.58
N THR A 157 -9.26 9.49 -3.33
CA THR A 157 -10.67 9.48 -2.94
C THR A 157 -11.33 10.85 -3.11
N LEU A 158 -10.65 11.92 -2.71
CA LEU A 158 -11.18 13.30 -2.82
C LEU A 158 -11.21 13.85 -4.25
N THR A 159 -10.55 13.19 -5.20
CA THR A 159 -10.52 13.61 -6.61
C THR A 159 -11.14 12.58 -7.54
N ASN A 160 -11.87 11.60 -6.99
CA ASN A 160 -12.46 10.50 -7.75
C ASN A 160 -11.43 9.83 -8.68
N TRP A 161 -10.24 9.55 -8.16
CA TRP A 161 -9.15 8.86 -8.85
C TRP A 161 -8.66 9.59 -10.11
N THR A 162 -8.78 10.93 -10.15
CA THR A 162 -8.39 11.74 -11.31
C THR A 162 -7.00 12.35 -11.12
N SER A 163 -5.96 11.61 -11.50
CA SER A 163 -4.55 12.05 -11.34
C SER A 163 -4.22 13.38 -12.03
N LYS A 164 -4.83 13.70 -13.17
CA LYS A 164 -4.65 15.00 -13.83
C LYS A 164 -5.17 16.15 -12.94
N LYS A 165 -6.34 15.98 -12.34
CA LYS A 165 -6.94 16.97 -11.44
C LYS A 165 -6.06 17.15 -10.20
N GLN A 166 -5.53 16.06 -9.64
CA GLN A 166 -4.59 16.13 -8.52
C GLN A 166 -3.35 16.97 -8.88
N HIS A 167 -2.75 16.73 -10.06
CA HIS A 167 -1.59 17.48 -10.52
C HIS A 167 -1.89 18.98 -10.66
N GLU A 168 -3.04 19.33 -11.25
CA GLU A 168 -3.50 20.72 -11.37
C GLU A 168 -3.73 21.36 -10.00
N LEU A 169 -4.38 20.66 -9.06
CA LEU A 169 -4.66 21.15 -7.71
C LEU A 169 -3.38 21.44 -6.92
N PHE A 170 -2.39 20.52 -6.96
CA PHE A 170 -1.12 20.72 -6.26
C PHE A 170 -0.26 21.83 -6.89
N ALA A 171 -0.48 22.17 -8.16
CA ALA A 171 0.22 23.26 -8.83
C ALA A 171 -0.38 24.65 -8.54
N LEU A 172 -1.57 24.73 -7.92
CA LEU A 172 -2.19 26.02 -7.59
C LEU A 172 -1.36 26.78 -6.56
N SER A 173 -1.23 28.09 -6.78
CA SER A 173 -0.68 29.00 -5.77
C SER A 173 -1.60 29.09 -4.56
N LEU A 174 -1.01 29.19 -3.37
CA LEU A 174 -1.72 29.56 -2.16
C LEU A 174 -2.29 30.98 -2.35
N PRO A 175 -3.52 31.24 -1.86
CA PRO A 175 -4.12 32.57 -1.98
C PRO A 175 -3.28 33.61 -1.23
N GLY A 176 -3.20 34.83 -1.77
CA GLY A 176 -2.66 35.98 -1.05
C GLY A 176 -3.52 36.35 0.17
N HIS A 177 -2.98 37.19 1.07
CA HIS A 177 -3.63 37.57 2.33
C HIS A 177 -5.04 38.16 2.17
N GLU A 178 -5.31 38.86 1.06
CA GLU A 178 -6.61 39.48 0.78
C GLU A 178 -7.43 38.73 -0.27
N GLU A 179 -6.91 37.61 -0.78
CA GLU A 179 -7.57 36.82 -1.81
C GLU A 179 -8.47 35.75 -1.20
N GLN A 180 -9.66 35.57 -1.78
CA GLN A 180 -10.54 34.47 -1.39
C GLN A 180 -10.10 33.17 -2.08
N GLU A 181 -10.11 32.06 -1.34
CA GLU A 181 -9.91 30.74 -1.95
C GLU A 181 -11.00 30.43 -2.97
N SER A 182 -10.58 30.05 -4.18
CA SER A 182 -11.43 29.35 -5.15
C SER A 182 -11.83 27.96 -4.64
N GLU A 183 -12.85 27.35 -5.24
CA GLU A 183 -13.27 25.98 -4.88
C GLU A 183 -12.15 24.95 -5.09
N ASP A 184 -11.35 25.13 -6.13
CA ASP A 184 -10.19 24.28 -6.39
C ASP A 184 -9.10 24.46 -5.31
N GLN A 185 -8.84 25.69 -4.87
CA GLN A 185 -7.92 25.96 -3.77
C GLN A 185 -8.42 25.33 -2.45
N LYS A 186 -9.72 25.42 -2.16
CA LYS A 186 -10.32 24.76 -0.98
C LYS A 186 -10.16 23.24 -1.04
N LEU A 187 -10.36 22.64 -2.22
CA LEU A 187 -10.16 21.21 -2.41
C LEU A 187 -8.69 20.82 -2.25
N ALA A 188 -7.77 21.57 -2.85
CA ALA A 188 -6.33 21.36 -2.69
C ALA A 188 -5.90 21.46 -1.22
N ARG A 189 -6.38 22.48 -0.50
CA ARG A 189 -6.19 22.65 0.94
C ARG A 189 -6.68 21.43 1.71
N THR A 190 -7.92 21.00 1.44
CA THR A 190 -8.54 19.84 2.11
C THR A 190 -7.71 18.57 1.90
N ILE A 191 -7.18 18.34 0.69
CA ILE A 191 -6.31 17.20 0.42
C ILE A 191 -5.02 17.29 1.24
N VAL A 192 -4.35 18.44 1.26
CA VAL A 192 -3.10 18.61 2.03
C VAL A 192 -3.33 18.44 3.53
N GLU A 193 -4.33 19.12 4.09
CA GLU A 193 -4.68 19.02 5.51
C GLU A 193 -4.98 17.59 5.93
N LYS A 194 -5.78 16.86 5.15
CA LYS A 194 -6.12 15.47 5.48
C LYS A 194 -4.95 14.50 5.27
N ALA A 195 -4.13 14.71 4.25
CA ALA A 195 -2.93 13.91 4.04
C ALA A 195 -1.97 14.04 5.24
N VAL A 196 -1.71 15.28 5.66
CA VAL A 196 -0.76 15.56 6.74
C VAL A 196 -1.32 15.18 8.11
N ALA A 197 -2.57 15.55 8.41
CA ALA A 197 -3.13 15.43 9.76
C ALA A 197 -3.84 14.10 10.04
N GLU A 198 -4.38 13.42 9.02
CA GLU A 198 -5.28 12.27 9.20
C GLU A 198 -4.78 10.97 8.54
N SER A 199 -3.82 11.05 7.62
CA SER A 199 -3.31 9.89 6.87
C SER A 199 -1.91 9.50 7.35
N TRP A 200 -1.59 8.20 7.36
CA TRP A 200 -0.23 7.75 7.66
C TRP A 200 0.78 8.14 6.57
N CYS A 201 0.36 8.08 5.31
CA CYS A 201 1.20 8.42 4.16
C CYS A 201 0.33 8.75 2.94
N MET A 202 0.96 9.11 1.83
CA MET A 202 0.34 9.08 0.50
C MET A 202 1.08 8.09 -0.38
N LYS A 203 0.33 7.18 -1.01
CA LYS A 203 0.90 6.22 -1.95
C LYS A 203 0.76 6.70 -3.39
N LEU A 204 1.88 7.00 -4.04
CA LEU A 204 1.96 7.41 -5.43
C LEU A 204 2.18 6.19 -6.33
N GLY A 205 1.14 5.83 -7.10
CA GLY A 205 1.22 4.75 -8.09
C GLY A 205 2.20 5.08 -9.23
N HIS A 206 2.88 4.06 -9.75
CA HIS A 206 3.76 4.14 -10.91
C HIS A 206 3.65 2.85 -11.74
N GLY A 207 4.15 2.88 -12.98
CA GLY A 207 4.37 1.66 -13.77
C GLY A 207 3.08 0.93 -14.13
N PHE A 208 2.89 -0.29 -13.60
CA PHE A 208 1.76 -1.16 -13.93
C PHE A 208 0.39 -0.52 -13.61
N SER A 209 0.29 0.27 -12.54
CA SER A 209 -0.95 0.98 -12.20
C SER A 209 -1.40 1.93 -13.31
N ALA A 210 -0.48 2.64 -13.97
CA ALA A 210 -0.84 3.54 -15.06
C ALA A 210 -1.35 2.78 -16.31
N LYS A 211 -0.83 1.57 -16.54
CA LYS A 211 -1.34 0.69 -17.59
C LYS A 211 -2.76 0.20 -17.27
N LEU A 212 -3.01 -0.14 -16.00
CA LEU A 212 -4.33 -0.55 -15.52
C LEU A 212 -5.36 0.57 -15.64
N PHE A 213 -5.01 1.82 -15.30
CA PHE A 213 -5.94 2.94 -15.34
C PHE A 213 -6.01 3.66 -16.70
N GLY A 214 -5.19 3.25 -17.68
CA GLY A 214 -5.14 3.86 -19.02
C GLY A 214 -4.67 5.32 -19.03
N ALA A 215 -4.15 5.83 -17.91
CA ALA A 215 -3.74 7.22 -17.73
C ALA A 215 -2.52 7.33 -16.83
N ALA A 216 -1.77 8.43 -16.98
CA ALA A 216 -0.63 8.72 -16.10
C ALA A 216 -1.13 8.98 -14.67
N THR A 217 -0.55 8.28 -13.70
CA THR A 217 -0.76 8.52 -12.28
C THR A 217 -0.13 9.84 -11.83
N LEU A 218 -0.50 10.35 -10.65
CA LEU A 218 0.10 11.57 -10.10
C LEU A 218 1.64 11.47 -9.99
N GLY A 219 2.15 10.35 -9.49
CA GLY A 219 3.59 10.11 -9.42
C GLY A 219 4.28 10.17 -10.79
N MET A 220 3.64 9.70 -11.86
CA MET A 220 4.16 9.82 -13.22
C MET A 220 4.08 11.24 -13.76
N LEU A 221 3.02 11.98 -13.45
CA LEU A 221 2.87 13.39 -13.83
C LEU A 221 3.95 14.25 -13.18
N TRP A 222 4.23 14.06 -11.89
CA TRP A 222 5.33 14.76 -11.22
C TRP A 222 6.71 14.40 -11.75
N ARG A 223 6.95 13.14 -12.16
CA ARG A 223 8.19 12.78 -12.86
C ARG A 223 8.32 13.46 -14.22
N LYS A 224 7.22 13.56 -14.98
CA LYS A 224 7.18 14.21 -16.29
C LYS A 224 7.34 15.73 -16.18
N HIS A 225 6.84 16.32 -15.11
CA HIS A 225 6.85 17.76 -14.82
C HIS A 225 7.68 18.03 -13.55
N SER A 226 8.97 17.71 -13.62
CA SER A 226 9.89 17.80 -12.49
C SER A 226 9.84 19.18 -11.81
N GLY A 227 9.79 19.19 -10.47
CA GLY A 227 9.72 20.40 -9.65
C GLY A 227 8.31 20.91 -9.38
N THR A 228 7.29 20.42 -10.09
CA THR A 228 5.89 20.82 -9.83
C THR A 228 5.31 20.24 -8.55
N ASP A 229 5.97 19.23 -7.96
CA ASP A 229 5.55 18.59 -6.72
C ASP A 229 6.04 19.30 -5.45
N CYS A 230 6.94 20.28 -5.58
CA CYS A 230 7.59 20.95 -4.46
C CYS A 230 7.76 22.47 -4.65
N GLN A 231 7.05 23.06 -5.62
CA GLN A 231 7.17 24.49 -5.90
C GLN A 231 6.74 25.34 -4.70
N GLU A 232 7.61 26.27 -4.28
CA GLU A 232 7.31 27.18 -3.17
C GLU A 232 6.06 28.04 -3.48
N GLY A 233 5.22 28.24 -2.48
CA GLY A 233 3.98 29.00 -2.61
C GLY A 233 2.83 28.24 -3.28
N THR A 234 2.96 26.93 -3.53
CA THR A 234 1.86 26.08 -4.02
C THR A 234 1.40 25.05 -2.97
N TYR A 235 0.27 24.40 -3.21
CA TYR A 235 -0.19 23.29 -2.36
C TYR A 235 0.75 22.08 -2.39
N GLY A 236 1.42 21.80 -3.52
CA GLY A 236 2.49 20.80 -3.60
C GLY A 236 3.68 21.19 -2.73
N GLY A 237 4.12 22.45 -2.78
CA GLY A 237 5.16 22.98 -1.89
C GLY A 237 4.78 22.87 -0.41
N TRP A 238 3.54 23.21 -0.05
CA TRP A 238 3.04 23.06 1.32
C TRP A 238 3.05 21.60 1.78
N LEU A 239 2.58 20.67 0.95
CA LEU A 239 2.60 19.24 1.26
C LEU A 239 4.02 18.75 1.58
N ARG A 240 5.00 19.14 0.75
CA ARG A 240 6.43 18.78 0.93
C ARG A 240 7.05 19.43 2.15
N TRP A 241 6.70 20.69 2.41
CA TRP A 241 7.14 21.36 3.63
C TRP A 241 6.58 20.65 4.87
N ALA A 242 5.30 20.27 4.86
CA ALA A 242 4.66 19.60 5.98
C ALA A 242 5.24 18.20 6.24
N GLU A 243 5.65 17.47 5.20
CA GLU A 243 6.32 16.16 5.29
C GLU A 243 7.56 16.19 6.21
N VAL A 244 8.26 17.33 6.27
CA VAL A 244 9.51 17.48 7.03
C VAL A 244 9.32 18.28 8.33
N ASN A 245 8.33 19.18 8.37
CA ASN A 245 8.19 20.17 9.45
C ASN A 245 6.99 19.93 10.36
N CYS A 246 6.05 19.07 9.96
CA CYS A 246 4.86 18.78 10.75
C CYS A 246 4.93 17.38 11.35
N LYS A 247 4.21 17.22 12.46
CA LYS A 247 3.98 15.96 13.14
C LYS A 247 2.51 15.91 13.54
N GLN A 248 1.89 14.75 13.37
CA GLN A 248 0.50 14.56 13.74
C GLN A 248 0.32 14.68 15.26
N ASP A 249 -0.68 15.46 15.68
CA ASP A 249 -1.08 15.55 17.10
C ASP A 249 -1.69 14.22 17.61
N LYS A 250 -2.30 13.46 16.70
CA LYS A 250 -2.95 12.18 16.99
C LYS A 250 -2.55 11.16 15.93
N THR A 251 -2.03 10.03 16.37
CA THR A 251 -1.73 8.93 15.46
C THR A 251 -3.01 8.14 15.15
N PRO A 252 -3.24 7.73 13.89
CA PRO A 252 -4.34 6.86 13.53
C PRO A 252 -4.30 5.55 14.34
N ALA A 253 -5.48 5.10 14.78
CA ALA A 253 -5.65 3.81 15.45
C ALA A 253 -5.50 2.66 14.44
N PRO A 254 -5.05 1.46 14.88
CA PRO A 254 -5.03 0.30 14.02
C PRO A 254 -6.45 -0.20 13.78
N LEU A 255 -6.64 -0.99 12.73
CA LEU A 255 -7.87 -1.72 12.48
C LEU A 255 -8.15 -2.72 13.59
N ASP A 256 -9.43 -2.83 13.96
CA ASP A 256 -9.93 -3.96 14.74
C ASP A 256 -10.22 -5.12 13.78
N ILE A 257 -9.48 -6.22 13.93
CA ILE A 257 -9.56 -7.38 13.03
C ILE A 257 -10.31 -8.51 13.74
N PRO A 258 -11.53 -8.86 13.31
CA PRO A 258 -12.26 -9.99 13.87
C PRO A 258 -11.52 -11.32 13.62
N SER A 259 -11.88 -12.35 14.38
CA SER A 259 -11.38 -13.71 14.12
C SER A 259 -11.86 -14.22 12.76
N TYR A 260 -10.97 -14.88 12.02
CA TYR A 260 -11.28 -15.54 10.75
C TYR A 260 -10.52 -16.88 10.63
N GLU A 261 -11.05 -17.78 9.82
CA GLU A 261 -10.48 -19.11 9.62
C GLU A 261 -9.27 -19.07 8.66
N PRO A 262 -8.26 -19.94 8.88
CA PRO A 262 -7.20 -20.13 7.91
C PRO A 262 -7.76 -20.74 6.63
N THR A 263 -7.20 -20.34 5.48
CA THR A 263 -7.58 -20.91 4.18
C THR A 263 -6.65 -22.05 3.76
N MET A 264 -5.56 -22.28 4.50
CA MET A 264 -4.59 -23.33 4.24
C MET A 264 -4.03 -23.88 5.55
N THR A 265 -3.91 -25.21 5.61
CA THR A 265 -3.32 -25.93 6.74
C THR A 265 -2.29 -26.92 6.21
N GLY A 266 -1.05 -26.85 6.69
CA GLY A 266 0.02 -27.73 6.22
C GLY A 266 1.39 -27.32 6.74
N ARG A 267 2.43 -28.09 6.41
CA ARG A 267 3.82 -27.80 6.79
C ARG A 267 4.44 -26.88 5.74
N LEU A 268 4.56 -25.59 6.05
CA LEU A 268 4.95 -24.59 5.06
C LEU A 268 6.39 -24.78 4.60
N PHE A 269 7.32 -25.01 5.54
CA PHE A 269 8.76 -25.12 5.25
C PHE A 269 9.18 -26.49 4.67
N GLU A 270 8.25 -27.44 4.57
CA GLU A 270 8.45 -28.74 3.92
C GLU A 270 7.67 -28.83 2.59
N PHE A 271 7.21 -27.70 2.06
CA PHE A 271 6.50 -27.65 0.80
C PHE A 271 7.48 -27.88 -0.37
N ASP A 272 7.37 -29.06 -0.99
CA ASP A 272 8.08 -29.46 -2.22
C ASP A 272 7.39 -28.91 -3.48
#